data_AF-A0A2K3MCK0-F1
#
_entry.id   AF-A0A2K3MCK0-F1
#
_cell.length_a   1.000
_cell.length_b   1.000
_cell.length_c   1.000
_cell.angle_alpha   90.00
_cell.angle_beta   90.00
_cell.angle_gamma   90.00
#
_symmetry.space_group_name_H-M   'P 1'
#
loop_
_entity.id
_entity.type
_entity.pdbx_description
1 polymer ?
#
loop_
_entity_poly.entity_id
_entity_poly.type
_entity_poly.pdbx_seq_one_letter_code
_entity_poly.pdbx_strand_id
1 'polypeptide(L)' 'MEGAGFLVFACSDSRVCPSHVLDFQPGEAFVVRNIANMVPPYDKSKYSETGAAIEYAVLHLK' A
#
# COMPACT_ATOMS: atom_id res chain seq x y z
N MET A 1 -13.21 8.37 -12.80
CA MET A 1 -13.04 7.40 -11.69
C MET A 1 -11.87 7.97 -10.92
N GLU A 2 -12.13 8.67 -9.82
CA GLU A 2 -11.05 9.20 -8.97
C GLU A 2 -10.25 8.00 -8.45
N GLY A 3 -8.92 8.09 -8.54
CA GLY A 3 -8.05 7.05 -8.01
C GLY A 3 -8.05 7.05 -6.48
N ALA A 4 -7.45 6.02 -5.88
CA ALA A 4 -7.37 5.93 -4.44
C ALA A 4 -6.52 7.08 -3.87
N GLY A 5 -7.11 7.92 -3.01
CA GLY A 5 -6.47 9.11 -2.46
C GLY A 5 -5.32 8.82 -1.48
N PHE A 6 -5.19 7.58 -1.02
CA PHE A 6 -4.14 7.16 -0.08
C PHE A 6 -3.40 5.91 -0.54
N LEU A 7 -2.07 5.90 -0.37
CA LEU A 7 -1.24 4.70 -0.37
C LEU A 7 -0.94 4.29 1.07
N VAL A 8 -1.31 3.08 1.48
CA VAL A 8 -1.16 2.62 2.87
C VAL A 8 -0.32 1.35 2.94
N PHE A 9 0.73 1.39 3.77
CA PHE A 9 1.48 0.20 4.19
C PHE A 9 1.00 -0.27 5.55
N ALA A 10 0.48 -1.50 5.63
CA ALA A 10 -0.02 -2.09 6.87
C ALA A 10 0.57 -3.49 7.11
N CYS A 11 0.59 -3.94 8.37
CA CYS A 11 1.13 -5.26 8.69
C CYS A 11 0.18 -6.35 8.19
N SER A 12 0.72 -7.48 7.75
CA SER A 12 -0.06 -8.67 7.39
C SER A 12 -0.78 -9.32 8.59
N ASP A 13 -0.53 -8.86 9.81
CA ASP A 13 -1.24 -9.30 11.02
C ASP A 13 -2.76 -9.19 10.85
N SER A 14 -3.48 -10.27 11.14
CA SER A 14 -4.91 -10.41 10.89
C SER A 14 -5.78 -9.43 11.69
N ARG A 15 -5.24 -8.84 12.77
CA ARG A 15 -5.98 -7.97 13.69
C ARG A 15 -5.99 -6.50 13.27
N VAL A 16 -5.17 -6.11 12.29
CA VAL A 16 -4.93 -4.70 11.93
C VAL A 16 -5.25 -4.40 10.46
N CYS A 17 -6.38 -4.92 9.96
CA CYS A 17 -6.85 -4.61 8.61
C CYS A 17 -7.08 -3.10 8.47
N PRO A 18 -6.36 -2.38 7.58
CA PRO A 18 -6.43 -0.93 7.51
C PRO A 18 -7.83 -0.42 7.13
N SER A 19 -8.58 -1.17 6.31
CA SER A 19 -9.97 -0.84 5.98
C SER A 19 -10.90 -0.85 7.19
N HIS A 20 -10.65 -1.71 8.19
CA HIS A 20 -11.45 -1.74 9.42
C HIS A 20 -10.96 -0.69 10.43
N VAL A 21 -9.64 -0.55 10.59
CA VAL A 21 -9.05 0.34 11.60
C VAL A 21 -9.30 1.81 11.26
N LEU A 22 -9.27 2.17 9.98
CA LEU A 22 -9.43 3.54 9.49
C LEU A 22 -10.78 3.79 8.81
N ASP A 23 -11.66 2.79 8.80
CA ASP A 23 -13.00 2.83 8.17
C ASP A 23 -12.98 3.19 6.66
N PHE A 24 -11.92 2.79 5.95
CA PHE A 24 -11.83 3.05 4.51
C PHE A 24 -12.91 2.31 3.72
N GLN A 25 -13.61 3.05 2.87
CA GLN A 25 -14.52 2.54 1.87
C GLN A 25 -13.75 2.02 0.64
N PRO A 26 -14.35 1.11 -0.14
CA PRO A 26 -13.76 0.65 -1.39
C PRO A 26 -13.46 1.83 -2.33
N GLY A 27 -12.19 1.92 -2.77
CA GLY A 27 -11.71 2.98 -3.65
C GLY A 27 -10.99 4.13 -2.94
N GLU A 28 -11.04 4.23 -1.61
CA GLU A 28 -10.37 5.33 -0.89
C GLU A 28 -8.86 5.11 -0.70
N ALA A 29 -8.41 3.84 -0.60
CA ALA A 29 -7.02 3.51 -0.34
C ALA A 29 -6.50 2.36 -1.23
N PHE A 30 -5.28 2.54 -1.74
CA PHE A 30 -4.46 1.50 -2.35
C PHE A 30 -3.52 0.93 -1.27
N VAL A 31 -3.67 -0.35 -0.95
CA VAL A 31 -3.09 -0.94 0.26
C VAL A 31 -2.04 -1.99 -0.07
N VAL A 32 -0.86 -1.88 0.55
CA VAL A 32 0.19 -2.89 0.55
C VAL A 32 0.29 -3.50 1.95
N ARG A 33 0.34 -4.84 2.03
CA ARG A 33 0.50 -5.55 3.31
C ARG A 33 1.67 -6.53 3.28
N ASN A 34 2.60 -6.36 4.21
CA ASN A 34 3.76 -7.24 4.36
C ASN A 34 4.14 -7.43 5.85
N ILE A 35 5.14 -8.26 6.11
CA ILE A 35 5.64 -8.52 7.47
C ILE A 35 6.22 -7.23 8.04
N ALA A 36 5.68 -6.80 9.19
CA ALA A 36 6.09 -5.58 9.89
C ALA A 36 6.00 -4.30 9.04
N ASN A 37 5.09 -4.25 8.04
CA ASN A 37 4.77 -3.04 7.27
C ASN A 37 6.00 -2.29 6.75
N MET A 38 7.03 -3.05 6.36
CA MET A 38 8.33 -2.52 6.00
C MET A 38 8.28 -1.89 4.61
N VAL A 39 8.90 -0.72 4.50
CA VAL A 39 9.21 -0.08 3.22
C VAL A 39 10.73 -0.07 3.09
N PRO A 40 11.32 -1.04 2.37
CA PRO A 40 12.76 -1.09 2.20
C PRO A 40 13.27 0.04 1.29
N PRO A 41 14.57 0.36 1.33
CA PRO A 41 15.19 1.25 0.35
C PRO A 41 14.97 0.75 -1.08
N TYR A 42 15.02 1.66 -2.04
CA TYR A 42 14.86 1.32 -3.46
C TYR A 42 15.94 0.34 -3.92
N ASP A 43 15.49 -0.83 -4.38
CA ASP A 43 16.32 -1.84 -5.05
C ASP A 43 15.44 -2.62 -6.04
N LYS A 44 15.72 -2.44 -7.34
CA LYS A 44 14.96 -3.09 -8.43
C LYS A 44 15.08 -4.62 -8.44
N SER A 45 16.15 -5.17 -7.85
CA SER A 45 16.41 -6.60 -7.83
C SER A 45 15.86 -7.29 -6.57
N LYS A 46 15.93 -6.64 -5.41
CA LYS A 46 15.55 -7.22 -4.13
C LYS A 46 14.12 -6.89 -3.68
N TYR A 47 13.61 -5.72 -4.03
CA TYR A 47 12.35 -5.19 -3.49
C TYR A 47 11.42 -4.67 -4.61
N SER A 48 11.39 -5.39 -5.73
CA SER A 48 10.58 -5.05 -6.91
C SER A 48 9.10 -4.90 -6.59
N GLU A 49 8.56 -5.69 -5.66
CA GLU A 49 7.15 -5.62 -5.24
C GLU A 49 6.80 -4.28 -4.58
N THR A 50 7.61 -3.85 -3.61
CA THR A 50 7.37 -2.57 -2.91
C THR A 50 7.60 -1.39 -3.87
N GLY A 51 8.64 -1.47 -4.70
CA GLY A 51 8.92 -0.47 -5.72
C GLY A 51 7.77 -0.32 -6.72
N ALA A 52 7.27 -1.43 -7.27
CA ALA A 52 6.17 -1.43 -8.22
C ALA A 52 4.87 -0.88 -7.62
N ALA A 53 4.56 -1.24 -6.37
CA ALA A 53 3.38 -0.71 -5.69
C ALA A 53 3.45 0.80 -5.47
N ILE A 54 4.60 1.33 -5.03
CA ILE A 54 4.82 2.78 -4.88
C ILE A 54 4.76 3.48 -6.23
N GLU A 55 5.46 2.97 -7.24
CA GLU A 55 5.50 3.56 -8.59
C GLU A 55 4.10 3.65 -9.20
N TYR A 56 3.30 2.58 -9.08
CA TYR A 56 1.93 2.58 -9.58
C TYR A 56 1.05 3.58 -8.81
N ALA A 57 1.06 3.52 -7.48
CA ALA A 57 0.25 4.41 -6.66
C ALA A 57 0.58 5.89 -6.90
N VAL A 58 1.85 6.25 -6.97
CA VAL A 58 2.28 7.65 -7.09
C VAL A 58 2.14 8.19 -8.51
N LEU A 59 2.51 7.41 -9.53
CA LEU A 59 2.56 7.90 -10.90
C LEU A 59 1.26 7.68 -11.69
N HIS A 60 0.43 6.70 -11.28
CA HIS A 60 -0.71 6.24 -12.10
C HIS A 60 -2.08 6.31 -11.42
N LEU A 61 -2.15 6.33 -10.07
CA LEU A 61 -3.43 6.28 -9.34
C LEU A 61 -3.93 7.62 -8.78
N LYS A 62 -3.36 8.76 -9.22
CA LYS A 62 -3.68 10.13 -8.73
C LYS A 62 -5.10 10.34 -8.22
#